data_AF-A0A349EME4-F1
#
_entry.id   AF-A0A349EME4-F1
#
_cell.length_a   1.000
_cell.length_b   1.000
_cell.length_c   1.000
_cell.angle_alpha   90.00
_cell.angle_beta   90.00
_cell.angle_gamma   90.00
#
_symmetry.space_group_name_H-M   'P 1'
#
loop_
_entity.id
_entity.type
_entity.pdbx_description
1 polymer ?
#
loop_
_entity_poly.entity_id
_entity_poly.type
_entity_poly.pdbx_seq_one_letter_code
_entity_poly.pdbx_strand_id
1 'polypeptide(L)' 'MDIADNPQSGDTTIEKNGLKVFLEMKAQGMLMNTTIDFQDGRGFMITGMQQQGNSCGSCSC' A
#
# COMPACT_ATOMS: atom_id res chain seq x y z
N MET A 1 -2.68 6.63 0.47
CA MET A 1 -1.94 6.10 1.62
C MET A 1 -1.52 7.30 2.43
N ASP A 2 -1.90 7.35 3.69
CA ASP A 2 -1.68 8.50 4.59
C ASP A 2 -1.40 7.98 6.01
N ILE A 3 -0.98 8.87 6.92
CA ILE A 3 -0.80 8.55 8.33
C ILE A 3 -2.14 8.72 9.04
N ALA A 4 -2.57 7.68 9.76
CA ALA A 4 -3.79 7.68 10.53
C ALA A 4 -3.54 7.14 11.94
N ASP A 5 -4.13 7.79 12.94
CA ASP A 5 -4.03 7.34 14.33
C ASP A 5 -4.92 6.11 14.60
N ASN A 6 -6.03 5.96 13.87
CA ASN A 6 -7.04 4.93 14.09
C ASN A 6 -7.57 4.37 12.75
N PRO A 7 -7.99 3.09 12.70
CA PRO A 7 -8.67 2.53 11.53
C PRO A 7 -10.07 3.11 11.36
N GLN A 8 -10.56 3.19 10.12
CA GLN A 8 -11.95 3.50 9.82
C GLN A 8 -12.83 2.24 9.91
N SER A 9 -14.15 2.44 9.98
CA SER A 9 -15.11 1.33 10.03
C SER A 9 -15.01 0.47 8.77
N GLY A 10 -14.72 -0.82 8.95
CA GLY A 10 -14.55 -1.77 7.85
C GLY A 10 -13.12 -1.93 7.35
N ASP A 11 -12.17 -1.18 7.93
CA ASP A 11 -10.75 -1.39 7.66
C ASP A 11 -10.24 -2.66 8.32
N THR A 12 -9.35 -3.34 7.61
CA THR A 12 -8.55 -4.43 8.17
C THR A 12 -7.28 -3.86 8.78
N THR A 13 -6.98 -4.19 10.03
CA THR A 13 -5.72 -3.81 10.68
C THR A 13 -4.71 -4.94 10.57
N ILE A 14 -3.53 -4.64 10.03
CA ILE A 14 -2.38 -5.53 10.00
C ILE A 14 -1.28 -4.92 10.85
N GLU A 15 -0.76 -5.67 11.82
CA GLU A 15 0.32 -5.24 12.68
C GLU A 15 1.54 -6.15 12.50
N LYS A 16 2.69 -5.55 12.22
CA LYS A 16 3.97 -6.27 12.09
C LYS A 16 5.12 -5.40 12.56
N ASN A 17 5.94 -5.92 13.48
CA ASN A 17 7.12 -5.23 14.01
C ASN A 17 6.83 -3.81 14.55
N GLY A 18 5.66 -3.59 15.14
CA GLY A 18 5.23 -2.28 15.66
C GLY A 18 4.67 -1.31 14.62
N LEU A 19 4.70 -1.65 13.33
CA LEU A 19 3.99 -0.92 12.28
C LEU A 19 2.56 -1.45 12.18
N LYS A 20 1.58 -0.56 12.32
CA LYS A 20 0.17 -0.82 12.05
C LYS A 20 -0.21 -0.25 10.69
N VAL A 21 -0.85 -1.07 9.87
CA VAL A 21 -1.40 -0.69 8.56
C VAL A 21 -2.90 -0.90 8.60
N PHE A 22 -3.65 0.16 8.30
CA PHE A 22 -5.10 0.12 8.15
C PHE A 22 -5.43 0.04 6.66
N LEU A 23 -6.08 -1.05 6.28
CA LEU A 23 -6.39 -1.40 4.90
C LEU A 23 -7.88 -1.28 4.66
N GLU A 24 -8.27 -0.30 3.84
CA GLU A 24 -9.63 -0.19 3.33
C GLU A 24 -10.04 -1.47 2.60
N MET A 25 -11.30 -1.87 2.77
CA MET A 25 -11.85 -3.09 2.17
C MET A 25 -11.68 -3.14 0.63
N LYS A 26 -11.73 -1.98 -0.04
CA LYS A 26 -11.49 -1.88 -1.50
C LYS A 26 -10.03 -2.17 -1.88
N ALA A 27 -9.08 -1.79 -1.02
CA ALA A 27 -7.66 -1.97 -1.25
C ALA A 27 -7.19 -3.38 -0.86
N GLN A 28 -7.90 -4.05 0.03
CA GLN A 28 -7.59 -5.40 0.50
C GLN A 28 -7.38 -6.39 -0.65
N GLY A 29 -8.25 -6.40 -1.65
CA GLY A 29 -8.12 -7.29 -2.81
C GLY A 29 -6.86 -7.04 -3.65
N MET A 30 -6.33 -5.82 -3.66
CA MET A 30 -5.12 -5.46 -4.40
C MET A 30 -3.85 -5.66 -3.58
N LEU A 31 -3.93 -5.48 -2.25
CA LEU A 31 -2.78 -5.38 -1.36
C LEU A 31 -2.52 -6.62 -0.52
N MET A 32 -3.46 -7.57 -0.42
CA MET A 32 -3.32 -8.80 0.37
C MET A 32 -2.07 -9.63 0.04
N ASN A 33 -1.63 -9.62 -1.22
CA ASN A 33 -0.46 -10.38 -1.69
C ASN A 33 0.73 -9.47 -2.05
N THR A 34 0.79 -8.29 -1.44
CA THR A 34 1.83 -7.29 -1.73
C THR A 34 2.81 -7.15 -0.59
N THR A 35 4.02 -6.73 -0.92
CA THR A 35 5.06 -6.41 0.06
C THR A 35 5.18 -4.90 0.15
N ILE A 36 5.10 -4.36 1.37
CA ILE A 36 5.34 -2.94 1.66
C ILE A 36 6.71 -2.84 2.33
N ASP A 37 7.64 -2.18 1.65
CA ASP A 37 9.00 -1.94 2.12
C ASP A 37 9.28 -0.43 2.21
N PHE A 38 10.35 -0.06 2.91
CA PHE A 38 10.84 1.32 2.96
C PHE A 38 12.23 1.40 2.34
N GLN A 39 12.47 2.43 1.54
CA GLN A 39 13.76 2.69 0.92
C GLN A 39 14.22 4.12 1.14
N ASP A 40 15.43 4.26 1.69
CA ASP A 40 16.05 5.57 1.92
C ASP A 40 16.11 6.39 0.62
N GLY A 41 15.68 7.65 0.73
CA GLY A 41 15.60 8.59 -0.40
C GLY A 41 14.43 8.35 -1.36
N ARG A 42 13.64 7.28 -1.18
CA ARG A 42 12.48 6.95 -2.03
C ARG A 42 11.17 6.78 -1.27
N GLY A 43 11.21 6.49 0.03
CA GLY A 43 10.03 6.31 0.87
C GLY A 43 9.47 4.89 0.82
N PHE A 44 8.17 4.75 1.11
CA PHE A 44 7.48 3.47 1.09
C PHE A 44 7.24 2.96 -0.34
N MET A 45 7.55 1.70 -0.58
CA MET A 45 7.41 1.00 -1.85
C MET A 45 6.49 -0.20 -1.67
N ILE A 46 5.53 -0.35 -2.59
CA ILE A 46 4.62 -1.49 -2.62
C ILE A 46 4.98 -2.34 -3.84
N THR A 47 5.31 -3.60 -3.63
CA THR A 47 5.68 -4.56 -4.69
C THR A 47 4.77 -5.79 -4.66
N GLY A 48 4.75 -6.57 -5.74
CA GLY A 48 3.89 -7.76 -5.83
C GLY A 48 2.41 -7.44 -6.13
N MET A 49 2.07 -6.16 -6.35
CA MET A 49 0.75 -5.81 -6.90
C MET A 49 0.61 -6.45 -8.27
N GLN A 50 -0.43 -7.27 -8.44
CA GLN A 50 -0.85 -7.69 -9.77
C GLN A 50 -1.31 -6.44 -10.51
N GLN A 51 -0.42 -5.87 -11.34
CA GLN A 51 -0.77 -4.76 -12.21
C GLN A 51 -1.87 -5.24 -13.14
N GLN A 52 -3.12 -4.90 -12.86
CA GLN A 52 -4.08 -4.71 -13.94
C GLN A 52 -3.55 -3.51 -14.71
N GLY A 53 -2.94 -3.80 -15.85
CA GLY A 53 -2.07 -2.88 -16.55
C GLY A 53 -2.66 -1.48 -16.66
N ASN A 54 -1.94 -0.50 -16.13
CA ASN A 54 -1.99 0.83 -16.66
C ASN A 54 -0.59 1.44 -16.55
N SER A 55 0.03 1.51 -17.72
CA SER A 55 1.27 2.23 -18.01
C SER A 55 1.19 3.65 -17.47
N CYS A 56 1.87 3.93 -16.35
CA CYS A 56 2.39 5.27 -16.07
C CYS A 56 3.79 5.34 -16.71
N GLY A 57 3.81 5.30 -18.04
CA GLY A 57 5.02 5.31 -18.87
C GLY A 57 4.79 6.20 -20.08
N SER A 58 4.52 7.48 -19.85
CA SER A 58 4.50 8.51 -20.91
C SER A 58 4.57 9.90 -20.29
N CYS A 59 5.70 10.22 -19.64
CA CYS A 59 6.15 11.61 -19.59
C CYS A 59 7.08 11.79 -20.80
N SER A 60 6.51 12.28 -21.90
CA SER A 60 7.25 12.76 -23.06
C SER A 60 8.13 13.94 -22.64
N CYS A 61 9.44 13.80 -22.90
CA CYS A 61 10.42 14.88 -22.89
C CYS A 61 10.11 15.95 -23.94
#